data_AF-A0A370NGE5-F1
#
_entry.id   AF-A0A370NGE5-F1
#
_cell.length_a   1.000
_cell.length_b   1.000
_cell.length_c   1.000
_cell.angle_alpha   90.00
_cell.angle_beta   90.00
_cell.angle_gamma   90.00
#
_symmetry.space_group_name_H-M   'P 1'
#
loop_
_entity.id
_entity.type
_entity.pdbx_description
1 polymer ?
#
loop_
_entity_poly.entity_id
_entity_poly.type
_entity_poly.pdbx_seq_one_letter_code
_entity_poly.pdbx_strand_id
1 'polypeptide(L)'
;MIELTLNVIMEIDLKTARILAKRYLGGTVVVILLFSGTLWKFLDENKQLDEKREALDVQEQKFSQAQIDFEKYRSNNEILINQKKQDIERREFIVNQLEKENQSKSEAIQQRAKQYSDAFDKIQTERVTLGAAGQQKAEDDHINQLISDFSAIGVNLNDPINCKDKDAVFRYNKAKANFDEIVGFAYAHKLDKKYDVFINGQSGIFDMSCRPSVVTE
;
A
#
# COMPACT_ATOMS: atom_id res chain seq x y z
N MET A 1 68.31 -68.42 99.74
CA MET A 1 69.32 -67.34 99.70
C MET A 1 69.36 -66.70 98.30
N ILE A 2 68.20 -66.27 97.76
CA ILE A 2 68.05 -65.62 96.44
C ILE A 2 67.03 -64.45 96.51
N GLU A 3 66.13 -64.43 97.50
CA GLU A 3 65.12 -63.35 97.63
C GLU A 3 65.64 -62.02 98.21
N LEU A 4 66.81 -61.98 98.85
CA LEU A 4 67.35 -60.73 99.43
C LEU A 4 68.10 -59.84 98.44
N THR A 5 68.51 -60.35 97.27
CA THR A 5 69.28 -59.58 96.29
C THR A 5 68.41 -58.82 95.28
N LEU A 6 67.14 -59.18 95.12
CA LEU A 6 66.23 -58.54 94.15
C LEU A 6 65.61 -57.23 94.66
N ASN A 7 65.31 -57.12 95.96
CA ASN A 7 64.74 -55.90 96.54
C ASN A 7 65.74 -54.73 96.64
N VAL A 8 67.03 -55.02 96.80
CA VAL A 8 68.07 -53.98 96.89
C VAL A 8 68.37 -53.36 95.53
N ILE A 9 68.30 -54.15 94.44
CA ILE A 9 68.57 -53.65 93.08
C ILE A 9 67.44 -52.73 92.60
N MET A 10 66.16 -53.03 92.90
CA MET A 10 65.05 -52.14 92.53
C MET A 10 65.02 -50.83 93.33
N GLU A 11 65.42 -50.82 94.60
CA GLU A 11 65.45 -49.57 95.40
C GLU A 11 66.56 -48.61 94.95
N ILE A 12 67.70 -49.14 94.51
CA ILE A 12 68.83 -48.34 94.02
C ILE A 12 68.49 -47.72 92.65
N ASP A 13 67.76 -48.44 91.80
CA ASP A 13 67.35 -47.94 90.48
C ASP A 13 66.34 -46.79 90.58
N LEU A 14 65.37 -46.90 91.51
CA LEU A 14 64.36 -45.86 91.75
C LEU A 14 64.96 -44.58 92.37
N LYS A 15 65.96 -44.69 93.25
CA LYS A 15 66.67 -43.53 93.83
C LYS A 15 67.56 -42.85 92.80
N THR A 16 68.23 -43.61 91.95
CA THR A 16 69.10 -43.10 90.88
C THR A 16 68.29 -42.40 89.79
N ALA A 17 67.16 -42.99 89.39
CA ALA A 17 66.18 -42.38 88.50
C ALA A 17 65.62 -41.06 89.05
N ARG A 18 65.38 -40.97 90.37
CA ARG A 18 64.88 -39.73 91.02
C ARG A 18 65.90 -38.60 91.04
N ILE A 19 67.19 -38.92 91.18
CA ILE A 19 68.29 -37.94 91.18
C ILE A 19 68.55 -37.45 89.75
N LEU A 20 68.56 -38.35 88.77
CA LEU A 20 68.66 -38.01 87.35
C LEU A 20 67.46 -37.17 86.90
N ALA A 21 66.23 -37.57 87.26
CA ALA A 21 65.03 -36.80 86.97
C ALA A 21 65.12 -35.38 87.54
N LYS A 22 65.55 -35.18 88.80
CA LYS A 22 65.72 -33.84 89.39
C LYS A 22 66.76 -32.97 88.68
N ARG A 23 67.82 -33.57 88.13
CA ARG A 23 68.92 -32.83 87.48
C ARG A 23 68.59 -32.43 86.03
N TYR A 24 67.77 -33.22 85.34
CA TYR A 24 67.36 -32.97 83.95
C TYR A 24 65.95 -32.35 83.81
N LEU A 25 65.13 -32.37 84.87
CA LEU A 25 63.77 -31.79 84.89
C LEU A 25 63.74 -30.31 84.51
N GLY A 26 64.67 -29.51 85.03
CA GLY A 26 64.71 -28.08 84.73
C GLY A 26 64.97 -27.83 83.25
N GLY A 27 65.90 -28.58 82.65
CA GLY A 27 66.22 -28.47 81.23
C GLY A 27 65.09 -28.95 80.32
N THR A 28 64.46 -30.09 80.64
CA THR A 28 63.34 -30.62 79.85
C THR A 28 62.10 -29.72 79.93
N VAL A 29 61.80 -29.12 81.07
CA VAL A 29 60.69 -28.17 81.21
C VAL A 29 60.93 -26.91 80.36
N VAL A 30 62.15 -26.37 80.33
CA VAL A 30 62.48 -25.22 79.48
C VAL A 30 62.33 -25.55 78.00
N VAL A 31 62.78 -26.73 77.57
CA VAL A 31 62.61 -27.19 76.18
C VAL A 31 61.13 -27.35 75.85
N ILE A 32 60.34 -27.99 76.70
CA ILE A 32 58.88 -28.15 76.51
C ILE A 32 58.18 -26.80 76.43
N LEU A 33 58.56 -25.82 77.27
CA LEU A 33 57.99 -24.48 77.22
C LEU A 33 58.31 -23.76 75.91
N LEU A 34 59.55 -23.84 75.43
CA LEU A 34 59.95 -23.27 74.14
C LEU A 34 59.19 -23.91 72.96
N PHE A 35 59.04 -25.24 72.95
CA PHE A 35 58.25 -25.94 71.93
C PHE A 35 56.74 -25.64 72.04
N SER A 36 56.20 -25.48 73.24
CA SER A 36 54.77 -25.17 73.42
C SER A 36 54.41 -23.77 72.89
N GLY A 37 55.31 -22.79 73.05
CA GLY A 37 55.10 -21.44 72.54
C GLY A 37 55.18 -21.36 71.01
N THR A 38 56.06 -22.13 70.38
CA THR A 38 56.14 -22.20 68.90
C THR A 38 54.97 -22.98 68.29
N LEU A 39 54.52 -24.06 68.93
CA LEU A 39 53.33 -24.81 68.52
C LEU A 39 52.05 -23.97 68.58
N TRP A 40 51.90 -23.11 69.59
CA TRP A 40 50.74 -22.22 69.70
C TRP A 40 50.65 -21.20 68.57
N LYS A 41 51.77 -20.57 68.18
CA LYS A 41 51.81 -19.65 67.02
C LYS A 41 51.50 -20.37 65.71
N PHE A 42 52.03 -21.57 65.54
CA PHE A 42 51.76 -22.39 64.34
C PHE A 42 50.29 -22.80 64.23
N LEU A 43 49.63 -23.11 65.35
CA LEU A 43 48.19 -23.37 65.38
C LEU A 43 47.36 -22.14 65.00
N ASP A 44 47.75 -20.95 65.45
CA ASP A 44 47.05 -19.70 65.11
C ASP A 44 47.23 -19.33 63.63
N GLU A 45 48.44 -19.45 63.09
CA GLU A 45 48.72 -19.24 61.67
C GLU A 45 47.94 -20.21 60.77
N ASN A 46 47.82 -21.49 61.17
CA ASN A 46 47.01 -22.46 60.43
C ASN A 46 45.51 -22.11 60.46
N LYS A 47 44.97 -21.63 61.59
CA LYS A 47 43.58 -21.15 61.65
C LYS A 47 43.34 -19.97 60.70
N GLN A 48 44.26 -18.99 60.67
CA GLN A 48 44.16 -17.87 59.74
C GLN A 48 44.27 -18.31 58.26
N LEU A 49 45.06 -19.35 57.98
CA LEU A 49 45.15 -19.92 56.64
C LEU A 49 43.86 -20.64 56.25
N ASP A 50 43.24 -21.37 57.17
CA ASP A 50 41.95 -22.05 56.93
C ASP A 50 40.82 -21.04 56.71
N GLU A 51 40.74 -19.97 57.51
CA GLU A 51 39.77 -18.88 57.30
C GLU A 51 39.95 -18.19 55.94
N LYS A 52 41.21 -17.97 55.51
CA LYS A 52 41.50 -17.40 54.18
C LYS A 52 41.13 -18.35 53.05
N ARG A 53 41.33 -19.66 53.22
CA ARG A 53 40.92 -20.67 52.24
C ARG A 53 39.40 -20.71 52.10
N GLU A 54 38.67 -20.75 53.22
CA GLU A 54 37.21 -20.70 53.19
C GLU A 54 36.69 -19.40 52.54
N ALA A 55 37.30 -18.26 52.84
CA ALA A 55 36.96 -16.98 52.22
C ALA A 55 37.22 -16.97 50.70
N LEU A 56 38.32 -17.59 50.24
CA LEU A 56 38.64 -17.73 48.82
C LEU A 56 37.67 -18.67 48.11
N ASP A 57 37.36 -19.83 48.70
CA ASP A 57 36.39 -20.78 48.15
C ASP A 57 35.00 -20.14 48.00
N VAL A 58 34.57 -19.34 48.98
CA VAL A 58 33.31 -18.59 48.91
C VAL A 58 33.35 -17.52 47.81
N GLN A 59 34.48 -16.84 47.60
CA GLN A 59 34.62 -15.89 46.49
C GLN A 59 34.60 -16.58 45.13
N GLU A 60 35.30 -17.72 44.99
CA GLU A 60 35.34 -18.50 43.76
C GLU A 60 33.94 -19.03 43.41
N GLN A 61 33.18 -19.53 44.39
CA GLN A 61 31.79 -19.92 44.21
C GLN A 61 30.90 -18.75 43.78
N LYS A 62 31.03 -17.57 44.41
CA LYS A 62 30.26 -16.39 44.02
C LYS A 62 30.60 -15.92 42.61
N PHE A 63 31.88 -15.95 42.23
CA PHE A 63 32.32 -15.58 40.90
C PHE A 63 31.83 -16.58 39.84
N SER A 64 31.93 -17.88 40.12
CA SER A 64 31.39 -18.94 39.26
C SER A 64 29.88 -18.81 39.09
N GLN A 65 29.14 -18.57 40.16
CA GLN A 65 27.69 -18.34 40.10
C GLN A 65 27.35 -17.09 39.29
N ALA A 66 28.08 -16.00 39.47
CA ALA A 66 27.89 -14.77 38.69
C ALA A 66 28.18 -14.98 37.20
N GLN A 67 29.18 -15.80 36.84
CA GLN A 67 29.43 -16.18 35.44
C GLN A 67 28.27 -16.97 34.86
N ILE A 68 27.77 -17.99 35.58
CA ILE A 68 26.63 -18.81 35.14
C ILE A 68 25.39 -17.93 34.95
N ASP A 69 25.12 -17.01 35.88
CA ASP A 69 23.97 -16.13 35.79
C ASP A 69 24.10 -15.13 34.63
N PHE A 70 25.31 -14.63 34.36
CA PHE A 70 25.59 -13.80 33.19
C PHE A 70 25.41 -14.56 31.87
N GLU A 71 25.90 -15.81 31.78
CA GLU A 71 25.71 -16.65 30.60
C GLU A 71 24.23 -16.97 30.36
N LYS A 72 23.47 -17.29 31.42
CA LYS A 72 22.02 -17.46 31.34
C LYS A 72 21.31 -16.20 30.88
N TYR A 73 21.68 -15.04 31.43
CA TYR A 73 21.12 -13.75 31.01
C TYR A 73 21.40 -13.48 29.53
N ARG A 74 22.63 -13.72 29.07
CA ARG A 74 23.02 -13.57 27.67
C ARG A 74 22.22 -14.51 26.76
N SER A 75 22.13 -15.78 27.11
CA SER A 75 21.39 -16.79 26.35
C SER A 75 19.90 -16.43 26.24
N ASN A 76 19.27 -16.04 27.35
CA ASN A 76 17.87 -15.63 27.37
C ASN A 76 17.61 -14.39 26.50
N ASN A 77 18.52 -13.42 26.53
CA ASN A 77 18.43 -12.24 25.66
C ASN A 77 18.61 -12.58 24.18
N GLU A 78 19.52 -13.49 23.84
CA GLU A 78 19.69 -13.94 22.46
C GLU A 78 18.43 -14.63 21.94
N ILE A 79 17.81 -15.50 22.76
CA ILE A 79 16.52 -16.13 22.45
C ILE A 79 15.45 -15.06 22.22
N LEU A 80 15.35 -14.06 23.11
CA LEU A 80 14.35 -12.99 22.98
C LEU A 80 14.56 -12.14 21.73
N ILE A 81 15.81 -11.80 21.39
CA ILE A 81 16.16 -11.05 20.19
C ILE A 81 15.80 -11.86 18.94
N ASN A 82 16.12 -13.15 18.93
CA ASN A 82 15.81 -14.03 17.80
C ASN A 82 14.29 -14.19 17.61
N GLN A 83 13.53 -14.31 18.69
CA GLN A 83 12.06 -14.33 18.63
C GLN A 83 11.50 -13.04 18.06
N LYS A 84 11.99 -11.88 18.52
CA LYS A 84 11.57 -10.58 17.97
C LYS A 84 11.93 -10.44 16.50
N LYS A 85 13.11 -10.90 16.09
CA LYS A 85 13.55 -10.89 14.69
C LYS A 85 12.63 -11.74 13.82
N GLN A 86 12.30 -12.96 14.25
CA GLN A 86 11.35 -13.81 13.54
C GLN A 86 9.94 -13.20 13.45
N ASP A 87 9.46 -12.54 14.51
CA ASP A 87 8.17 -11.85 14.47
C ASP A 87 8.18 -10.67 13.48
N ILE A 88 9.26 -9.88 13.46
CA ILE A 88 9.44 -8.81 12.48
C ILE A 88 9.47 -9.36 11.06
N GLU A 89 10.26 -10.40 10.78
CA GLU A 89 10.34 -11.03 9.45
C GLU A 89 8.97 -11.54 8.97
N ARG A 90 8.16 -12.12 9.87
CA ARG A 90 6.79 -12.53 9.54
C ARG A 90 5.89 -11.35 9.20
N ARG A 91 5.97 -10.26 9.97
CA ARG A 91 5.18 -9.05 9.72
C ARG A 91 5.58 -8.40 8.40
N GLU A 92 6.88 -8.29 8.12
CA GLU A 92 7.42 -7.77 6.86
C GLU A 92 6.95 -8.60 5.67
N PHE A 93 6.95 -9.92 5.80
CA PHE A 93 6.44 -10.81 4.77
C PHE A 93 4.95 -10.59 4.47
N ILE A 94 4.11 -10.45 5.51
CA ILE A 94 2.68 -10.17 5.37
C ILE A 94 2.46 -8.80 4.70
N VAL A 95 3.18 -7.76 5.15
CA VAL A 95 3.10 -6.41 4.58
C VAL A 95 3.48 -6.42 3.11
N ASN A 96 4.57 -7.09 2.73
CA ASN A 96 5.00 -7.20 1.33
C ASN A 96 3.96 -7.91 0.46
N GLN A 97 3.30 -8.96 0.97
CA GLN A 97 2.19 -9.59 0.24
C GLN A 97 1.01 -8.63 0.05
N LEU A 98 0.62 -7.91 1.09
CA LEU A 98 -0.47 -6.93 1.01
C LEU A 98 -0.15 -5.77 0.07
N GLU A 99 1.10 -5.30 0.05
CA GLU A 99 1.56 -4.27 -0.88
C GLU A 99 1.46 -4.73 -2.33
N LYS A 100 1.91 -5.95 -2.63
CA LYS A 100 1.77 -6.54 -3.97
C LYS A 100 0.30 -6.70 -4.38
N GLU A 101 -0.54 -7.18 -3.46
CA GLU A 101 -1.97 -7.32 -3.73
C GLU A 101 -2.61 -5.94 -3.99
N ASN A 102 -2.32 -4.94 -3.17
CA ASN A 102 -2.82 -3.57 -3.35
C ASN A 102 -2.33 -2.94 -4.65
N GLN A 103 -1.06 -3.18 -5.03
CA GLN A 103 -0.52 -2.70 -6.29
C GLN A 103 -1.27 -3.31 -7.48
N SER A 104 -1.47 -4.64 -7.48
CA SER A 104 -2.23 -5.30 -8.54
C SER A 104 -3.69 -4.83 -8.63
N LYS A 105 -4.34 -4.58 -7.48
CA LYS A 105 -5.69 -4.01 -7.42
C LYS A 105 -5.74 -2.60 -7.97
N SER A 106 -4.75 -1.76 -7.64
CA SER A 106 -4.64 -0.40 -8.15
C SER A 106 -4.46 -0.38 -9.67
N GLU A 107 -3.60 -1.24 -10.21
CA GLU A 107 -3.40 -1.40 -11.66
C GLU A 107 -4.70 -1.84 -12.36
N ALA A 108 -5.41 -2.82 -11.79
CA ALA A 108 -6.69 -3.28 -12.34
C ALA A 108 -7.77 -2.18 -12.33
N ILE A 109 -7.84 -1.37 -11.26
CA ILE A 109 -8.75 -0.22 -11.20
C ILE A 109 -8.37 0.82 -12.25
N GLN A 110 -7.09 1.12 -12.41
CA GLN A 110 -6.63 2.08 -13.40
C GLN A 110 -6.92 1.62 -14.83
N GLN A 111 -6.76 0.33 -15.13
CA GLN A 111 -7.13 -0.25 -16.42
C GLN A 111 -8.63 -0.14 -16.68
N ARG A 112 -9.47 -0.47 -15.69
CA ARG A 112 -10.93 -0.31 -15.81
C ARG A 112 -11.32 1.15 -16.00
N ALA A 113 -10.70 2.08 -15.27
CA ALA A 113 -10.96 3.51 -15.41
C ALA A 113 -10.64 4.00 -16.84
N LYS A 114 -9.53 3.55 -17.43
CA LYS A 114 -9.21 3.83 -18.83
C LYS A 114 -10.25 3.24 -19.79
N GLN A 115 -10.63 1.99 -19.61
CA GLN A 115 -11.68 1.36 -20.42
C GLN A 115 -13.01 2.10 -20.36
N TYR A 116 -13.41 2.57 -19.18
CA TYR A 116 -14.62 3.37 -19.02
C TYR A 116 -14.50 4.75 -19.68
N SER A 117 -13.34 5.40 -19.59
CA SER A 117 -13.09 6.66 -20.29
C SER A 117 -13.19 6.47 -21.80
N ASP A 118 -12.51 5.46 -22.36
CA ASP A 118 -12.54 5.18 -23.80
C ASP A 118 -13.96 4.83 -24.28
N ALA A 119 -14.71 4.07 -23.49
CA ALA A 119 -16.10 3.75 -23.80
C ALA A 119 -17.00 4.99 -23.75
N PHE A 120 -16.78 5.87 -22.77
CA PHE A 120 -17.51 7.13 -22.64
C PHE A 120 -17.24 8.06 -23.82
N ASP A 121 -15.97 8.22 -24.23
CA ASP A 121 -15.59 9.05 -25.37
C ASP A 121 -16.18 8.53 -26.68
N LYS A 122 -16.22 7.21 -26.86
CA LYS A 122 -16.92 6.58 -27.99
C LYS A 122 -18.41 6.88 -27.98
N ILE A 123 -19.08 6.72 -26.84
CA ILE A 123 -20.52 7.02 -26.71
C ILE A 123 -20.78 8.50 -26.98
N GLN A 124 -19.93 9.41 -26.49
CA GLN A 124 -20.09 10.84 -26.74
C GLN A 124 -19.93 11.15 -28.23
N THR A 125 -18.93 10.56 -28.88
CA THR A 125 -18.71 10.70 -30.33
C THR A 125 -19.91 10.16 -31.11
N GLU A 126 -20.40 8.96 -30.77
CA GLU A 126 -21.59 8.36 -31.39
C GLU A 126 -22.85 9.21 -31.18
N ARG A 127 -23.04 9.82 -30.00
CA ARG A 127 -24.17 10.73 -29.78
C ARG A 127 -24.09 11.97 -30.64
N VAL A 128 -22.90 12.54 -30.83
CA VAL A 128 -22.71 13.71 -31.68
C VAL A 128 -22.97 13.35 -33.15
N THR A 129 -22.47 12.20 -33.62
CA THR A 129 -22.69 11.75 -35.01
C THR A 129 -24.15 11.38 -35.26
N LEU A 130 -24.81 10.67 -34.35
CA LEU A 130 -26.24 10.35 -34.43
C LEU A 130 -27.11 11.60 -34.31
N GLY A 131 -26.74 12.56 -33.46
CA GLY A 131 -27.42 13.85 -33.35
C GLY A 131 -27.37 14.64 -34.66
N ALA A 132 -26.18 14.73 -35.28
CA ALA A 132 -26.01 15.39 -36.57
C ALA A 132 -26.77 14.67 -37.69
N ALA A 133 -26.69 13.34 -37.77
CA ALA A 133 -27.42 12.56 -38.77
C ALA A 133 -28.95 12.65 -38.59
N GLY A 134 -29.43 12.67 -37.34
CA GLY A 134 -30.85 12.86 -37.01
C GLY A 134 -31.35 14.26 -37.38
N GLN A 135 -30.54 15.30 -37.13
CA GLN A 135 -30.85 16.67 -37.54
C GLN A 135 -30.95 16.78 -39.06
N GLN A 136 -29.96 16.27 -39.79
CA GLN A 136 -29.96 16.30 -41.25
C GLN A 136 -31.19 15.59 -41.85
N LYS A 137 -31.59 14.45 -41.27
CA LYS A 137 -32.81 13.74 -41.69
C LYS A 137 -34.08 14.56 -41.41
N ALA A 138 -34.18 15.20 -40.25
CA ALA A 138 -35.34 16.03 -39.92
C ALA A 138 -35.45 17.26 -40.84
N GLU A 139 -34.31 17.87 -41.20
CA GLU A 139 -34.23 18.97 -42.15
C GLU A 139 -34.65 18.52 -43.57
N ASP A 140 -34.19 17.33 -44.00
CA ASP A 140 -34.58 16.72 -45.28
C ASP A 140 -36.09 16.41 -45.34
N ASP A 141 -36.65 15.82 -44.28
CA ASP A 141 -38.08 15.50 -44.19
C ASP A 141 -38.94 16.78 -44.26
N HIS A 142 -38.48 17.87 -43.66
CA HIS A 142 -39.18 19.16 -43.70
C HIS A 142 -39.18 19.79 -45.11
N ILE A 143 -38.04 19.82 -45.80
CA ILE A 143 -38.00 20.30 -47.19
C ILE A 143 -38.88 19.42 -48.09
N ASN A 144 -38.84 18.10 -47.94
CA ASN A 144 -39.68 17.20 -48.74
C ASN A 144 -41.17 17.46 -48.51
N GLN A 145 -41.57 17.79 -47.28
CA GLN A 145 -42.93 18.19 -46.97
C GLN A 145 -43.31 19.51 -47.67
N LEU A 146 -42.46 20.53 -47.59
CA LEU A 146 -42.71 21.81 -48.29
C LEU A 146 -42.79 21.63 -49.81
N ILE A 147 -41.94 20.78 -50.41
CA ILE A 147 -41.97 20.43 -51.83
C ILE A 147 -43.28 19.70 -52.17
N SER A 148 -43.74 18.79 -51.32
CA SER A 148 -45.02 18.11 -51.48
C SER A 148 -46.18 19.12 -51.44
N ASP A 149 -46.16 20.06 -50.50
CA ASP A 149 -47.19 21.10 -50.36
C ASP A 149 -47.19 22.04 -51.57
N PHE A 150 -46.00 22.42 -52.07
CA PHE A 150 -45.85 23.18 -53.31
C PHE A 150 -46.44 22.41 -54.51
N SER A 151 -46.10 21.13 -54.63
CA SER A 151 -46.56 20.27 -55.74
C SER A 151 -48.08 20.08 -55.71
N ALA A 152 -48.68 20.00 -54.53
CA ALA A 152 -50.12 19.89 -54.34
C ALA A 152 -50.91 21.13 -54.82
N ILE A 153 -50.27 22.30 -54.91
CA ILE A 153 -50.89 23.51 -55.48
C ILE A 153 -51.07 23.37 -57.00
N GLY A 154 -50.20 22.59 -57.66
CA GLY A 154 -50.32 22.28 -59.09
C GLY A 154 -50.10 23.47 -60.02
N VAL A 155 -49.32 24.47 -59.59
CA VAL A 155 -48.98 25.65 -60.38
C VAL A 155 -47.50 25.63 -60.72
N ASN A 156 -47.17 25.91 -61.98
CA ASN A 156 -45.80 26.09 -62.46
C ASN A 156 -45.43 27.57 -62.36
N LEU A 157 -44.39 27.90 -61.59
CA LEU A 157 -43.99 29.30 -61.40
C LEU A 157 -43.35 29.92 -62.66
N ASN A 158 -42.93 29.09 -63.61
CA ASN A 158 -42.38 29.53 -64.90
C ASN A 158 -43.46 29.92 -65.92
N ASP A 159 -44.71 29.51 -65.72
CA ASP A 159 -45.79 29.76 -66.67
C ASP A 159 -46.44 31.12 -66.41
N PRO A 160 -46.73 31.91 -67.46
CA PRO A 160 -47.39 33.20 -67.30
C PRO A 160 -48.84 33.02 -66.85
N ILE A 161 -49.24 33.76 -65.81
CA ILE A 161 -50.61 33.74 -65.27
C ILE A 161 -51.50 34.83 -65.90
N ASN A 162 -52.78 34.51 -66.09
CA ASN A 162 -53.78 35.47 -66.53
C ASN A 162 -54.37 36.23 -65.34
N CYS A 163 -54.20 37.55 -65.31
CA CYS A 163 -54.62 38.42 -64.20
C CYS A 163 -56.13 38.51 -64.00
N LYS A 164 -56.90 38.13 -65.03
CA LYS A 164 -58.36 38.13 -64.94
C LYS A 164 -58.88 36.96 -64.11
N ASP A 165 -58.08 35.90 -63.97
CA ASP A 165 -58.42 34.74 -63.15
C ASP A 165 -57.88 34.93 -61.72
N LYS A 166 -58.76 35.39 -60.84
CA LYS A 166 -58.43 35.63 -59.42
C LYS A 166 -57.97 34.36 -58.70
N ASP A 167 -58.49 33.20 -59.09
CA ASP A 167 -58.16 31.93 -58.46
C ASP A 167 -56.77 31.46 -58.90
N ALA A 168 -56.44 31.59 -60.20
CA ALA A 168 -55.09 31.33 -60.70
C ALA A 168 -54.04 32.25 -60.04
N VAL A 169 -54.34 33.55 -59.89
CA VAL A 169 -53.47 34.51 -59.18
C VAL A 169 -53.26 34.10 -57.72
N PHE A 170 -54.32 33.68 -57.02
CA PHE A 170 -54.22 33.23 -55.64
C PHE A 170 -53.33 31.99 -55.50
N ARG A 171 -53.53 30.97 -56.33
CA ARG A 171 -52.71 29.75 -56.31
C ARG A 171 -51.25 30.04 -56.66
N TYR A 172 -50.99 30.93 -57.62
CA TYR A 172 -49.63 31.36 -57.96
C TYR A 172 -48.92 32.04 -56.79
N ASN A 173 -49.58 33.00 -56.14
CA ASN A 173 -48.99 33.68 -54.97
C ASN A 173 -48.71 32.71 -53.82
N LYS A 174 -49.61 31.74 -53.60
CA LYS A 174 -49.41 30.68 -52.61
C LYS A 174 -48.23 29.79 -52.97
N ALA A 175 -48.13 29.35 -54.23
CA ALA A 175 -47.00 28.55 -54.72
C ALA A 175 -45.68 29.31 -54.58
N LYS A 176 -45.68 30.61 -54.89
CA LYS A 176 -44.51 31.47 -54.73
C LYS A 176 -44.06 31.59 -53.28
N ALA A 177 -44.98 31.84 -52.35
CA ALA A 177 -44.66 31.91 -50.92
C ALA A 177 -44.04 30.59 -50.41
N ASN A 178 -44.62 29.44 -50.79
CA ASN A 178 -44.06 28.14 -50.44
C ASN A 178 -42.67 27.92 -51.08
N PHE A 179 -42.47 28.37 -52.32
CA PHE A 179 -41.18 28.26 -52.99
C PHE A 179 -40.11 29.13 -52.31
N ASP A 180 -40.42 30.37 -51.97
CA ASP A 180 -39.52 31.26 -51.23
C ASP A 180 -39.15 30.67 -49.86
N GLU A 181 -40.09 30.01 -49.19
CA GLU A 181 -39.85 29.27 -47.94
C GLU A 181 -38.91 28.08 -48.13
N ILE A 182 -39.12 27.26 -49.18
CA ILE A 182 -38.23 26.13 -49.53
C ILE A 182 -36.81 26.64 -49.78
N VAL A 183 -36.66 27.70 -50.57
CA VAL A 183 -35.37 28.29 -50.92
C VAL A 183 -34.69 28.84 -49.67
N GLY A 184 -35.41 29.61 -48.86
CA GLY A 184 -34.90 30.18 -47.61
C GLY A 184 -34.43 29.10 -46.64
N PHE A 185 -35.23 28.04 -46.46
CA PHE A 185 -34.89 26.92 -45.59
C PHE A 185 -33.69 26.13 -46.12
N ALA A 186 -33.65 25.86 -47.43
CA ALA A 186 -32.54 25.15 -48.06
C ALA A 186 -31.21 25.91 -47.90
N TYR A 187 -31.19 27.23 -48.08
CA TYR A 187 -29.99 28.03 -47.84
C TYR A 187 -29.59 28.10 -46.37
N ALA A 188 -30.55 28.26 -45.45
CA ALA A 188 -30.28 28.33 -44.02
C ALA A 188 -29.61 27.05 -43.49
N HIS A 189 -29.99 25.88 -44.03
CA HIS A 189 -29.48 24.57 -43.64
C HIS A 189 -28.43 23.99 -44.60
N LYS A 190 -27.94 24.76 -45.59
CA LYS A 190 -26.94 24.32 -46.60
C LYS A 190 -27.36 23.08 -47.40
N LEU A 191 -28.67 22.96 -47.64
CA LEU A 191 -29.30 21.93 -48.47
C LEU A 191 -29.55 22.41 -49.90
N ASP A 192 -29.20 23.66 -50.22
CA ASP A 192 -29.31 24.31 -51.53
C ASP A 192 -28.76 23.43 -52.67
N LYS A 193 -27.56 22.85 -52.50
CA LYS A 193 -26.95 21.97 -53.52
C LYS A 193 -27.73 20.67 -53.75
N LYS A 194 -28.36 20.14 -52.70
CA LYS A 194 -29.12 18.88 -52.77
C LYS A 194 -30.45 19.08 -53.50
N TYR A 195 -31.09 20.22 -53.27
CA TYR A 195 -32.37 20.58 -53.87
C TYR A 195 -32.25 21.53 -55.07
N ASP A 196 -31.02 21.72 -55.57
CA ASP A 196 -30.68 22.65 -56.66
C ASP A 196 -31.53 22.42 -57.91
N VAL A 197 -31.80 21.16 -58.26
CA VAL A 197 -32.66 20.81 -59.41
C VAL A 197 -34.08 21.34 -59.24
N PHE A 198 -34.65 21.24 -58.04
CA PHE A 198 -35.98 21.76 -57.74
C PHE A 198 -35.98 23.30 -57.73
N ILE A 199 -35.00 23.89 -57.06
CA ILE A 199 -34.85 25.35 -56.91
C ILE A 199 -34.67 26.00 -58.28
N ASN A 200 -33.70 25.53 -59.06
CA ASN A 200 -33.41 26.09 -60.38
C ASN A 200 -34.54 25.80 -61.38
N GLY A 201 -35.20 24.65 -61.27
CA GLY A 201 -36.32 24.26 -62.12
C GLY A 201 -37.56 25.16 -61.98
N GLN A 202 -37.74 25.86 -60.86
CA GLN A 202 -38.87 26.76 -60.59
C GLN A 202 -38.47 28.25 -60.54
N SER A 203 -37.17 28.55 -60.67
CA SER A 203 -36.59 29.90 -60.56
C SER A 203 -36.72 30.78 -61.81
N GLY A 204 -37.48 30.35 -62.82
CA GLY A 204 -37.66 31.11 -64.06
C GLY A 204 -38.18 32.53 -63.80
N ILE A 205 -37.92 33.40 -64.78
CA ILE A 205 -38.13 34.86 -64.70
C ILE A 205 -39.45 35.19 -63.99
N PHE A 206 -39.35 35.63 -62.73
CA PHE A 206 -40.45 36.16 -61.93
C PHE A 206 -40.90 37.50 -62.52
N ASP A 207 -41.47 37.46 -63.71
CA ASP A 207 -42.12 38.63 -64.27
C ASP A 207 -43.43 38.83 -63.51
N MET A 208 -43.37 39.64 -62.44
CA MET A 208 -44.55 40.12 -61.70
C MET A 208 -45.53 40.87 -62.59
N SER A 209 -45.18 41.16 -63.85
CA SER A 209 -46.13 41.69 -64.82
C SER A 209 -47.03 40.56 -65.30
N CYS A 210 -48.01 40.31 -64.46
CA CYS A 210 -49.30 39.80 -64.84
C CYS A 210 -49.69 40.48 -66.17
N ARG A 211 -49.53 39.76 -67.30
CA ARG A 211 -49.65 40.37 -68.63
C ARG A 211 -51.13 40.68 -68.90
N PRO A 212 -51.49 41.93 -69.26
CA PRO A 212 -52.84 42.22 -69.70
C PRO A 212 -53.15 41.36 -70.92
N SER A 213 -54.29 40.64 -70.88
CA SER A 213 -54.72 39.83 -72.02
C SER A 213 -54.83 40.74 -73.25
N VAL A 214 -53.96 40.54 -74.24
CA VAL A 214 -54.13 41.18 -75.54
C VAL A 214 -55.35 40.50 -76.18
N VAL A 215 -56.48 41.22 -76.21
CA VAL A 215 -57.65 40.77 -76.95
C VAL A 215 -57.30 40.91 -78.42
N THR A 216 -56.91 39.81 -79.06
CA THR A 216 -56.89 39.75 -80.53
C THR A 216 -58.34 39.52 -80.96
N GLU A 217 -58.98 40.59 -81.44
CA GLU A 217 -60.20 40.50 -82.27
C GLU A 217 -59.95 39.71 -83.55
#